data_AF-I0H4R5-F1
#
_entry.id   AF-I0H4R5-F1
#
_cell.length_a   1.000
_cell.length_b   1.000
_cell.length_c   1.000
_cell.angle_alpha   90.00
_cell.angle_beta   90.00
_cell.angle_gamma   90.00
#
_symmetry.space_group_name_H-M   'P 1'
#
loop_
_entity.id
_entity.type
_entity.pdbx_description
1 polymer ?
#
loop_
_entity_poly.entity_id
_entity_poly.type
_entity_poly.pdbx_seq_one_letter_code
_entity_poly.pdbx_strand_id
1 'polypeptide(L)' 'MAQPPASAAAIGGRLRAARQARGLTLQQVADATSLNKGFISRLERDEVSP' A
#
# COMPACT_ATOMS: atom_id res chain seq x y z
N MET A 1 -17.29 2.17 -20.44
CA MET A 1 -16.59 1.73 -19.22
C MET A 1 -15.75 2.89 -18.71
N ALA A 2 -16.36 3.79 -17.93
CA ALA A 2 -15.68 4.97 -17.42
C ALA A 2 -14.95 4.59 -16.13
N GLN A 3 -13.61 4.65 -16.14
CA GLN A 3 -12.81 4.55 -14.94
C GLN A 3 -12.95 5.90 -14.21
N PRO A 4 -13.40 5.94 -12.94
CA PRO A 4 -13.53 7.20 -12.22
C PRO A 4 -12.16 7.88 -12.08
N PRO A 5 -12.12 9.21 -11.96
CA PRO A 5 -10.86 9.93 -11.89
C PRO A 5 -10.07 9.39 -10.70
N ALA A 6 -8.82 8.99 -10.96
CA ALA A 6 -7.85 8.63 -9.93
C ALA A 6 -7.43 9.90 -9.17
N SER A 7 -8.39 10.59 -8.55
CA SER A 7 -8.18 11.69 -7.63
C SER A 7 -7.49 11.10 -6.41
N ALA A 8 -6.15 11.09 -6.44
CA ALA A 8 -5.32 10.50 -5.40
C ALA A 8 -5.79 9.10 -4.98
N ALA A 9 -5.46 8.07 -5.76
CA ALA A 9 -5.31 6.75 -5.15
C ALA A 9 -4.29 6.95 -4.03
N ALA A 10 -4.81 7.08 -2.81
CA ALA A 10 -4.02 7.50 -1.68
C ALA A 10 -2.85 6.52 -1.53
N ILE A 11 -1.69 6.98 -1.07
CA ILE A 11 -0.41 6.26 -1.23
C ILE A 11 -0.55 4.78 -0.80
N GLY A 12 -1.42 4.52 0.19
CA GLY A 12 -1.84 3.19 0.59
C GLY A 12 -2.42 2.29 -0.50
N GLY A 13 -3.37 2.78 -1.28
CA GLY A 13 -3.99 2.02 -2.37
C GLY A 13 -2.98 1.64 -3.46
N ARG A 14 -2.04 2.56 -3.78
CA ARG A 14 -0.96 2.29 -4.75
C ARG A 14 0.01 1.26 -4.22
N LEU A 15 0.40 1.36 -2.94
CA LEU A 15 1.26 0.40 -2.28
C LEU A 15 0.63 -1.01 -2.28
N ARG A 16 -0.65 -1.10 -1.93
CA ARG A 16 -1.39 -2.37 -1.93
C ARG A 16 -1.43 -3.03 -3.30
N ALA A 17 -1.74 -2.27 -4.34
CA ALA A 17 -1.78 -2.77 -5.71
C ALA A 17 -0.39 -3.29 -6.15
N ALA A 18 0.68 -2.51 -5.91
CA ALA A 18 2.04 -2.91 -6.25
C ALA A 18 2.49 -4.17 -5.50
N ARG A 19 2.15 -4.27 -4.21
CA ARG A 19 2.45 -5.46 -3.39
C ARG A 19 1.73 -6.69 -3.95
N GLN A 20 0.44 -6.58 -4.24
CA GLN A 20 -0.37 -7.68 -4.77
C GLN A 20 0.09 -8.13 -6.16
N ALA A 21 0.40 -7.19 -7.06
CA ALA A 21 0.90 -7.50 -8.40
C ALA A 21 2.22 -8.28 -8.38
N ARG A 22 3.03 -8.09 -7.33
CA ARG A 22 4.31 -8.79 -7.12
C ARG A 22 4.17 -10.05 -6.25
N GLY A 23 2.97 -10.42 -5.83
CA GLY A 23 2.74 -11.58 -4.94
C GLY A 23 3.37 -11.43 -3.56
N LEU A 24 3.64 -10.21 -3.11
CA LEU A 24 4.35 -9.95 -1.86
C LEU A 24 3.40 -9.94 -0.66
N THR A 25 3.89 -10.43 0.48
CA THR A 25 3.22 -10.31 1.78
C THR A 25 3.55 -8.97 2.44
N LEU A 26 2.74 -8.56 3.41
CA LEU A 26 3.05 -7.37 4.23
C LEU A 26 4.39 -7.48 4.95
N GLN A 27 4.76 -8.70 5.38
CA GLN A 27 6.04 -8.96 6.05
C GLN A 27 7.22 -8.74 5.09
N GLN A 28 7.14 -9.27 3.87
CA GLN A 28 8.19 -9.06 2.86
C GLN A 28 8.37 -7.58 2.48
N VAL A 29 7.28 -6.81 2.43
CA VAL A 29 7.39 -5.36 2.19
C VAL A 29 7.99 -4.63 3.39
N ALA A 30 7.61 -5.00 4.60
CA ALA A 30 8.19 -4.49 5.84
C ALA A 30 9.71 -4.74 5.88
N ASP A 31 10.14 -5.98 5.62
CA ASP A 31 11.55 -6.38 5.62
C ASP A 31 12.34 -5.62 4.54
N ALA A 32 11.78 -5.46 3.33
CA ALA A 32 12.43 -4.75 2.23
C ALA A 32 12.53 -3.23 2.43
N THR A 33 11.69 -2.65 3.30
CA THR A 33 11.67 -1.21 3.58
C THR A 33 12.24 -0.86 4.95
N SER A 34 12.61 -1.87 5.75
CA SER A 34 12.94 -1.71 7.17
C SER A 34 11.84 -0.98 7.96
N LEU A 35 10.59 -1.14 7.53
CA LEU A 35 9.41 -0.65 8.23
C LEU A 35 8.73 -1.81 8.96
N ASN A 36 7.91 -1.53 9.97
CA ASN A 36 7.14 -2.58 10.62
C ASN A 36 5.92 -2.97 9.77
N LYS A 37 5.58 -4.26 9.74
CA LYS A 37 4.34 -4.81 9.17
C LYS A 37 3.07 -4.02 9.57
N GLY A 38 2.95 -3.60 10.82
CA GLY A 38 1.81 -2.81 11.31
C GLY A 38 1.76 -1.39 10.73
N PHE A 39 2.91 -0.82 10.35
CA PHE A 39 2.97 0.45 9.62
C PHE A 39 2.51 0.25 8.18
N ILE A 40 3.04 -0.75 7.46
CA ILE A 40 2.59 -1.09 6.10
C ILE A 40 1.09 -1.38 6.06
N SER A 41 0.57 -2.11 7.06
CA SER A 41 -0.85 -2.43 7.14
C SER A 41 -1.75 -1.20 7.28
N ARG A 42 -1.35 -0.22 8.12
CA ARG A 42 -2.08 1.06 8.25
C ARG A 42 -1.89 1.94 7.01
N LEU A 43 -0.70 1.92 6.43
CA LEU A 43 -0.39 2.64 5.19
C LEU A 43 -1.29 2.16 4.06
N GLU A 44 -1.45 0.86 3.85
CA GLU A 44 -2.39 0.32 2.84
C GLU A 44 -3.86 0.65 3.09
N ARG A 45 -4.23 1.00 4.32
CA ARG A 45 -5.58 1.44 4.68
C ARG A 45 -5.74 2.96 4.70
N ASP A 46 -4.70 3.69 4.32
CA ASP A 46 -4.64 5.15 4.36
C ASP A 46 -4.85 5.74 5.77
N GLU A 47 -4.56 4.94 6.81
CA GLU A 47 -4.70 5.31 8.22
C GLU A 47 -3.41 5.95 8.78
N VAL A 48 -2.40 6.16 7.93
CA VAL A 48 -1.21 6.95 8.28
C VAL A 48 -1.12 8.11 7.29
N SER A 49 -1.48 9.29 7.76
CA SER A 49 -1.01 10.53 7.15
C SER A 49 0.42 10.78 7.65
N PRO A 50 1.38 11.12 6.76
CA PRO A 50 2.74 11.49 7.16
C PRO A 50 2.76 12.75 8.03
#